data_AF-A0A0M1P476-F1
#
_entry.id   AF-A0A0M1P476-F1
#
_cell.length_a   1.000
_cell.length_b   1.000
_cell.length_c   1.000
_cell.angle_alpha   90.00
_cell.angle_beta   90.00
_cell.angle_gamma   90.00
#
_symmetry.space_group_name_H-M   'P 1'
#
loop_
_entity.id
_entity.type
_entity.pdbx_description
1 polymer ?
#
loop_
_entity_poly.entity_id
_entity_poly.type
_entity_poly.pdbx_seq_one_letter_code
_entity_poly.pdbx_strand_id
1 'polypeptide(L)' 'MEWLLWFKARPKNFTFLPAGAEAYMRDILSAEVYLLDTGHFALETHAKEISELIHQFLK' A
#
# COMPACT_ATOMS: atom_id res chain seq x y z
N MET A 1 5.65 -7.19 16.15
CA MET A 1 5.80 -5.99 15.31
C MET A 1 5.97 -6.48 13.89
N GLU A 2 4.86 -6.62 13.18
CA GLU A 2 4.80 -7.17 11.82
C GLU A 2 4.09 -6.13 10.95
N TRP A 3 4.65 -5.81 9.78
CA TRP A 3 4.15 -4.70 8.96
C TRP A 3 4.08 -5.08 7.49
N LEU A 4 2.96 -4.72 6.84
CA LEU A 4 2.75 -4.83 5.39
C LEU A 4 2.33 -3.45 4.85
N LEU A 5 3.10 -2.95 3.88
CA LEU A 5 2.77 -1.79 3.05
C LEU A 5 2.07 -2.26 1.76
N TRP A 6 1.01 -1.57 1.32
CA TRP A 6 0.20 -2.03 0.18
C TRP A 6 -0.23 -0.89 -0.76
N PHE A 7 -0.35 -1.19 -2.06
CA PHE A 7 -0.72 -0.23 -3.12
C PHE A 7 -2.03 -0.62 -3.81
N LYS A 8 -2.88 0.37 -4.13
CA LYS A 8 -4.11 0.19 -4.91
C LYS A 8 -3.80 0.24 -6.40
N ALA A 9 -4.26 -0.75 -7.17
CA ALA A 9 -4.13 -0.76 -8.63
C ALA A 9 -5.44 -0.32 -9.32
N ARG A 10 -5.33 0.50 -10.39
CA ARG A 10 -6.41 0.80 -11.36
C ARG A 10 -6.99 -0.47 -12.01
N PRO A 11 -8.24 -0.46 -12.52
CA PRO A 11 -9.07 -1.65 -12.73
C PRO A 11 -8.72 -2.48 -13.98
N LYS A 12 -7.50 -2.40 -14.52
CA LYS A 12 -7.15 -3.14 -15.74
C LYS A 12 -6.37 -4.44 -15.49
N ASN A 13 -5.88 -4.68 -14.28
CA ASN A 13 -5.19 -5.93 -13.92
C ASN A 13 -5.41 -6.24 -12.40
N PHE A 14 -6.04 -7.37 -12.08
CA PHE A 14 -6.57 -7.72 -10.75
C PHE A 14 -5.54 -8.30 -9.75
N THR A 15 -4.30 -7.84 -9.73
CA THR A 15 -3.31 -8.48 -8.84
C THR A 15 -3.54 -8.14 -7.37
N PHE A 16 -4.13 -6.97 -7.08
CA PHE A 16 -4.22 -6.45 -5.71
C PHE A 16 -5.49 -5.62 -5.49
N LEU A 17 -6.44 -6.19 -4.74
CA LEU A 17 -7.72 -5.57 -4.39
C LEU A 17 -7.60 -4.78 -3.07
N PRO A 18 -8.18 -3.57 -2.96
CA PRO A 18 -8.19 -2.80 -1.71
C PRO A 18 -8.69 -3.56 -0.49
N ALA A 19 -9.71 -4.43 -0.69
CA ALA A 19 -10.26 -5.27 0.36
C ALA A 19 -9.23 -6.22 1.00
N GLY A 20 -8.20 -6.64 0.24
CA GLY A 20 -7.11 -7.43 0.78
C GLY A 20 -6.22 -6.64 1.73
N ALA A 21 -5.97 -5.36 1.44
CA ALA A 21 -5.21 -4.47 2.32
C ALA A 21 -6.00 -4.11 3.59
N GLU A 22 -7.30 -3.82 3.45
CA GLU A 22 -8.18 -3.48 4.58
C GLU A 22 -8.36 -4.65 5.56
N ALA A 23 -8.27 -5.90 5.08
CA ALA A 23 -8.35 -7.08 5.95
C ALA A 23 -7.24 -7.09 7.02
N TYR A 24 -6.05 -6.59 6.72
CA TYR A 24 -4.94 -6.52 7.68
C TYR A 24 -5.21 -5.58 8.86
N MET A 25 -6.04 -4.55 8.69
CA MET A 25 -6.43 -3.68 9.81
C MET A 25 -7.25 -4.43 10.87
N ARG A 26 -7.88 -5.55 10.51
CA ARG A 26 -8.63 -6.39 11.46
C ARG A 26 -7.71 -7.15 12.39
N ASP A 27 -6.55 -7.56 11.89
CA ASP A 27 -5.59 -8.40 12.60
C ASP A 27 -4.50 -7.57 13.29
N ILE A 28 -4.10 -6.45 12.68
CA ILE A 28 -3.06 -5.55 13.18
C ILE A 28 -3.70 -4.19 13.46
N LEU A 29 -3.99 -3.92 14.74
CA LEU A 29 -4.66 -2.70 15.19
C LEU A 29 -3.91 -1.40 14.85
N SER A 30 -2.59 -1.50 14.65
CA SER A 30 -1.74 -0.37 14.28
C SER A 30 -1.49 -0.26 12.77
N ALA A 31 -2.09 -1.13 11.94
CA ALA A 31 -1.84 -1.12 10.50
C ALA A 31 -2.34 0.16 9.85
N GLU A 32 -1.50 0.71 8.98
CA GLU A 32 -1.83 1.86 8.13
C GLU A 32 -1.91 1.41 6.67
N VAL A 33 -2.97 1.79 5.98
CA VAL A 33 -3.18 1.45 4.55
C VAL A 33 -3.26 2.72 3.73
N TYR A 34 -2.37 2.84 2.75
CA TYR A 34 -2.31 3.97 1.83
C TYR A 34 -2.67 3.50 0.41
N LEU A 35 -3.83 3.90 -0.09
CA LEU A 35 -4.30 3.52 -1.41
C LEU A 35 -3.88 4.54 -2.48
N LEU A 36 -2.75 4.31 -3.13
CA LEU A 36 -2.23 5.18 -4.19
C LEU A 36 -2.94 4.96 -5.54
N ASP A 37 -3.10 6.00 -6.35
CA ASP A 37 -3.67 5.89 -7.70
C ASP A 37 -2.62 5.42 -8.71
N THR A 38 -2.29 4.13 -8.67
CA THR A 38 -1.18 3.56 -9.44
C THR A 38 -1.55 2.27 -10.19
N GLY A 39 -0.60 1.71 -10.92
CA GLY A 39 -0.71 0.43 -11.62
C GLY A 39 0.22 -0.64 -11.03
N HIS A 40 0.46 -1.72 -11.78
CA HIS A 40 1.34 -2.83 -11.38
C HIS A 40 2.73 -2.41 -10.97
N PHE A 41 3.30 -1.44 -11.69
CA PHE A 41 4.64 -0.93 -11.47
C PHE A 41 4.58 0.38 -10.72
N ALA A 42 4.13 0.33 -9.46
CA ALA A 42 3.90 1.51 -8.64
C ALA A 42 5.16 2.38 -8.46
N LEU A 43 6.33 1.76 -8.38
CA LEU A 43 7.61 2.46 -8.24
C LEU A 43 8.01 3.24 -9.50
N GLU A 44 7.56 2.86 -10.69
CA GLU A 44 7.89 3.59 -11.93
C GLU A 44 7.23 4.98 -11.98
N THR A 45 6.12 5.17 -11.27
CA THR A 45 5.30 6.40 -11.31
C THR A 45 5.22 7.12 -9.97
N HIS A 46 5.31 6.39 -8.86
CA HIS A 46 5.06 6.91 -7.51
C HIS A 46 6.22 6.62 -6.53
N ALA A 47 7.43 6.28 -7.01
CA ALA A 47 8.57 5.96 -6.14
C ALA A 47 8.84 7.01 -5.04
N LYS A 48 8.69 8.31 -5.35
CA LYS A 48 8.91 9.38 -4.38
C LYS A 48 7.87 9.37 -3.25
N GLU A 49 6.59 9.28 -3.60
CA GLU A 49 5.51 9.21 -2.60
C GLU A 49 5.64 7.94 -1.75
N ILE A 50 5.99 6.82 -2.38
CA ILE A 50 6.22 5.55 -1.69
C ILE A 50 7.39 5.64 -0.72
N SER A 51 8.52 6.24 -1.13
CA SER A 51 9.68 6.36 -0.24
C SER A 51 9.39 7.29 0.94
N GLU A 52 8.60 8.36 0.74
CA GLU A 52 8.18 9.25 1.81
C GLU A 52 7.29 8.53 2.84
N LEU A 53 6.32 7.72 2.38
CA LEU A 53 5.49 6.90 3.27
C LEU A 53 6.32 5.87 4.05
N ILE A 54 7.28 5.20 3.39
CA ILE A 54 8.21 4.28 4.07
C ILE A 54 9.05 5.02 5.11
N HIS A 55 9.59 6.20 4.77
CA HIS A 55 10.38 7.01 5.70
C HIS A 55 9.58 7.52 6.89
N GLN A 56 8.31 7.87 6.70
CA GLN A 56 7.42 8.26 7.80
C GLN A 56 7.15 7.07 8.72
N PHE A 57 6.93 5.89 8.14
CA PHE A 57 6.67 4.66 8.87
C PHE A 57 7.89 4.19 9.72
N LEU A 58 9.11 4.40 9.24
CA LEU A 58 10.33 3.96 9.95
C LEU A 58 10.80 4.91 11.08
N LYS A 59 10.12 6.04 11.28
CA LYS A 59 10.44 6.99 12.36
C LYS A 59 9.69 6.63 13.64
#